data_AF-A0A6P8MBL3-F1
#
_entry.id   AF-A0A6P8MBL3-F1
#
_cell.length_a   1.000
_cell.length_b   1.000
_cell.length_c   1.000
_cell.angle_alpha   90.00
_cell.angle_beta   90.00
_cell.angle_gamma   90.00
#
_symmetry.space_group_name_H-M   'P 1'
#
loop_
_entity.id
_entity.type
_entity.pdbx_description
1 polymer ?
#
loop_
_entity_poly.entity_id
_entity_poly.type
_entity_poly.pdbx_seq_one_letter_code
_entity_poly.pdbx_strand_id
1 'polypeptide(L)' 'MPYKKLPVLEVDGKPVAQADAVARYLARKYDLMGRNESDALICDVLVDTLEDLEQGE' A
#
# COMPACT_ATOMS: atom_id res chain seq x y z
N MET A 1 -0.33 -11.19 15.32
CA MET A 1 0.03 -9.87 14.79
C MET A 1 1.31 -10.00 13.97
N PRO A 2 1.22 -9.96 12.62
CA PRO A 2 2.39 -10.11 11.77
C PRO A 2 3.43 -9.02 12.09
N TYR A 3 4.69 -9.43 12.23
CA TYR A 3 5.85 -8.54 12.45
C TYR A 3 5.76 -7.57 13.65
N LYS A 4 4.79 -7.74 14.56
CA LYS A 4 4.52 -6.81 15.68
C LYS A 4 4.36 -5.34 15.24
N LYS A 5 3.86 -5.11 14.02
CA LYS A 5 3.62 -3.78 13.47
C LYS A 5 2.13 -3.57 13.22
N LEU A 6 1.71 -2.30 13.24
CA LEU A 6 0.40 -1.84 12.77
C LEU A 6 0.62 -0.97 11.52
N PRO A 7 -0.38 -0.86 10.62
CA PRO A 7 -1.68 -1.53 10.66
C PRO A 7 -1.62 -3.02 10.27
N VAL A 8 -2.68 -3.77 10.58
CA VAL A 8 -2.89 -5.16 10.14
C VAL A 8 -4.26 -5.25 9.48
N LEU A 9 -4.31 -5.76 8.26
CA LEU A 9 -5.55 -6.10 7.55
C LEU A 9 -5.71 -7.62 7.53
N GLU A 10 -6.90 -8.13 7.81
CA GLU A 10 -7.23 -9.55 7.65
C GLU A 10 -7.96 -9.78 6.32
N VAL A 11 -7.38 -10.61 5.46
CA VAL A 11 -7.96 -11.00 4.16
C VAL A 11 -8.18 -12.51 4.19
N ASP A 12 -9.43 -12.96 4.12
CA ASP A 12 -9.82 -14.38 4.17
C ASP A 12 -9.19 -15.14 5.36
N GLY A 13 -9.21 -14.53 6.55
CA GLY A 13 -8.62 -15.10 7.76
C GLY A 13 -7.09 -15.04 7.82
N LYS A 14 -6.42 -14.45 6.82
CA LYS A 14 -4.96 -14.28 6.79
C LYS A 14 -4.56 -12.85 7.12
N PRO A 15 -3.77 -12.61 8.18
CA PRO A 15 -3.34 -11.28 8.53
C PRO A 15 -2.17 -10.81 7.67
N VAL A 16 -2.29 -9.62 7.08
CA VAL A 16 -1.26 -8.90 6.31
C VAL A 16 -0.90 -7.64 7.10
N ALA A 17 0.40 -7.42 7.31
CA ALA A 17 0.92 -6.19 7.89
C ALA A 17 1.90 -5.55 6.91
N GLN A 18 2.00 -4.23 6.99
CA GLN A 18 2.74 -3.25 6.16
C GLN A 18 1.74 -2.24 5.59
N ALA A 19 1.90 -0.97 5.98
CA ALA A 19 0.92 0.09 5.70
C ALA A 19 0.66 0.23 4.19
N ASP A 20 1.71 0.36 3.39
CA ASP A 20 1.55 0.61 1.94
C ASP A 20 1.08 -0.63 1.19
N ALA A 21 1.47 -1.83 1.63
CA ALA A 21 0.95 -3.06 1.07
C ALA A 21 -0.58 -3.20 1.32
N VAL A 22 -1.02 -2.84 2.52
CA VAL A 22 -2.45 -2.79 2.88
C VAL A 22 -3.19 -1.73 2.06
N ALA A 23 -2.63 -0.52 1.96
CA ALA A 23 -3.24 0.58 1.20
C ALA A 23 -3.36 0.22 -0.29
N ARG A 24 -2.29 -0.29 -0.90
CA ARG A 24 -2.25 -0.70 -2.31
C ARG A 24 -3.23 -1.85 -2.61
N TYR A 25 -3.36 -2.82 -1.71
CA TYR A 25 -4.35 -3.89 -1.85
C TYR A 25 -5.79 -3.33 -1.87
N LEU A 26 -6.12 -2.45 -0.93
CA LEU A 26 -7.45 -1.83 -0.86
C LEU A 26 -7.71 -0.92 -2.07
N ALA A 27 -6.70 -0.16 -2.52
CA ALA A 27 -6.80 0.68 -3.70
C ALA A 27 -7.13 -0.14 -4.95
N ARG A 28 -6.47 -1.29 -5.17
CA ARG A 28 -6.82 -2.22 -6.26
C ARG A 28 -8.23 -2.79 -6.10
N LYS A 29 -8.62 -3.18 -4.89
CA LYS A 29 -9.94 -3.76 -4.60
C LYS A 29 -11.10 -2.80 -4.89
N TYR A 30 -10.86 -1.50 -4.75
CA TYR A 30 -11.88 -0.46 -4.94
C TYR A 30 -11.67 0.41 -6.18
N ASP A 31 -10.87 -0.06 -7.15
CA ASP A 31 -10.65 0.63 -8.44
C ASP A 31 -10.06 2.05 -8.30
N LEU A 32 -9.12 2.20 -7.36
CA LEU A 32 -8.45 3.48 -7.05
C LEU A 32 -7.01 3.57 -7.59
N MET A 33 -6.58 2.63 -8.43
CA MET A 33 -5.23 2.61 -9.03
C MET A 33 -5.20 3.17 -10.46
N GLY A 34 -6.28 3.82 -10.91
CA GLY A 34 -6.41 4.35 -12.26
C GLY A 34 -6.85 3.31 -13.29
N ARG A 35 -6.76 3.66 -14.58
CA ARG A 35 -7.42 2.93 -15.67
C ARG A 35 -6.56 1.82 -16.28
N ASN A 36 -5.25 1.87 -16.05
CA ASN A 36 -4.28 0.96 -16.63
C ASN A 36 -3.01 0.87 -15.76
N GLU A 37 -2.09 -0.01 -16.14
CA GLU A 37 -0.83 -0.23 -15.42
C GLU A 37 0.07 1.01 -15.36
N SER A 38 -0.01 1.93 -16.33
CA SER A 38 0.74 3.19 -16.29
C SER A 38 0.20 4.14 -15.22
N ASP A 39 -1.12 4.21 -15.04
CA ASP A 39 -1.72 5.00 -13.95
C ASP A 39 -1.35 4.39 -12.59
N ALA A 40 -1.40 3.06 -12.47
CA ALA A 40 -1.03 2.36 -11.24
C ALA A 40 0.46 2.57 -10.89
N LEU A 41 1.34 2.56 -11.89
CA LEU A 41 2.75 2.88 -11.73
C LEU A 41 2.96 4.30 -11.19
N ILE A 42 2.19 5.28 -11.66
CA ILE A 42 2.27 6.66 -11.14
C ILE A 42 1.84 6.71 -9.67
N CYS A 43 0.80 5.98 -9.27
CA CYS A 43 0.42 5.87 -7.86
C CYS A 43 1.55 5.30 -7.01
N ASP A 44 2.21 4.23 -7.47
CA ASP A 44 3.34 3.63 -6.75
C ASP A 44 4.52 4.61 -6.64
N VAL A 45 4.88 5.31 -7.72
CA VAL A 45 5.92 6.36 -7.70
C VAL A 45 5.63 7.44 -6.67
N LEU A 46 4.37 7.90 -6.57
CA LEU A 46 4.00 8.94 -5.61
C LEU A 46 4.11 8.49 -4.15
N VAL A 47 3.68 7.26 -3.85
CA VAL A 47 3.77 6.68 -2.50
C VAL A 47 5.24 6.47 -2.11
N ASP A 48 6.02 5.86 -2.99
CA ASP A 48 7.43 5.57 -2.72
C ASP A 48 8.26 6.87 -2.58
N THR A 49 7.97 7.89 -3.39
CA THR A 49 8.60 9.23 -3.24
C THR A 49 8.26 9.86 -1.88
N LEU A 50 7.03 9.71 -1.39
CA LEU A 50 6.65 10.23 -0.08
C LEU A 50 7.38 9.49 1.05
N GLU A 51 7.52 8.17 0.95
CA GLU A 51 8.28 7.36 1.90
C GLU A 51 9.76 7.77 1.94
N ASP A 52 10.39 7.96 0.78
CA ASP A 52 11.77 8.45 0.68
C ASP A 52 11.95 9.83 1.35
N LEU A 53 10.96 10.72 1.21
CA LEU A 53 10.97 12.03 1.86
C LEU A 53 10.82 11.93 3.39
N GLU A 54 10.00 11.02 3.89
CA GLU A 54 9.85 10.78 5.33
C GLU A 54 11.10 10.16 5.97
N GLN A 55 11.88 9.38 5.20
CA GLN A 55 13.14 8.79 5.63
C GLN A 55 14.33 9.79 5.57
N GLY A 56 14.14 10.94 4.93
CA GLY A 56 15.13 11.99 4.74
C GLY A 56 15.08 13.11 5.77
N GLU A 57 15.16 12.80 7.07
CA GLU A 57 15.58 13.72 8.16
C GLU A 57 16.43 12.98 9.21
#